data_AF-A0A140G4Z2-F1
#
_entry.id   AF-A0A140G4Z2-F1
#
_cell.length_a   1.000
_cell.length_b   1.000
_cell.length_c   1.000
_cell.angle_alpha   90.00
_cell.angle_beta   90.00
_cell.angle_gamma   90.00
#
_symmetry.space_group_name_H-M   'P 1'
#
loop_
_entity.id
_entity.type
_entity.pdbx_description
1 polymer ?
#
loop_
_entity_poly.entity_id
_entity_poly.type
_entity_poly.pdbx_seq_one_letter_code
_entity_poly.pdbx_strand_id
1 'polypeptide(L)'
;MNLNLNLFRSSTVVNSSRQLLPCVKTFKCPQYSSCLHVNSGGKDTTIKENKTSILYEGDAAVEGGTAKYFINEQTYWGFSSTGDFMDDNDYQNTRYTVSLQSSNISGLYSTARITPISLTYFHYCFKNGKYM
;
A
#
# COMPACT_ATOMS: atom_id res chain seq x y z
N MET A 1 -17.24 -22.32 6.55
CA MET A 1 -16.09 -21.74 5.82
C MET A 1 -15.15 -21.19 6.88
N ASN A 2 -13.90 -21.65 6.94
CA ASN A 2 -12.99 -21.35 8.05
C ASN A 2 -12.34 -19.98 7.80
N LEU A 3 -12.76 -18.95 8.53
CA LEU A 3 -12.42 -17.53 8.30
C LEU A 3 -11.09 -17.09 8.95
N ASN A 4 -10.32 -18.01 9.54
CA ASN A 4 -9.11 -17.68 10.30
C ASN A 4 -7.87 -18.35 9.70
N LEU A 5 -7.47 -17.95 8.48
CA LEU A 5 -6.19 -18.38 7.93
C LEU A 5 -5.21 -17.20 7.86
N ASN A 6 -4.36 -17.11 8.86
CA ASN A 6 -3.25 -16.15 8.91
C ASN A 6 -1.98 -16.83 8.37
N LEU A 7 -1.61 -16.54 7.12
CA LEU A 7 -0.39 -17.03 6.49
C LEU A 7 0.69 -15.93 6.51
N PHE A 8 1.19 -15.63 7.71
CA PHE A 8 2.37 -14.79 7.85
C PHE A 8 3.60 -15.53 7.30
N ARG A 9 4.31 -14.94 6.34
CA ARG A 9 5.66 -15.38 5.95
C ARG A 9 6.60 -14.19 5.91
N SER A 10 7.34 -13.99 7.01
CA SER A 10 8.59 -13.24 6.98
C SER A 10 9.65 -14.12 6.31
N SER A 11 10.12 -13.76 5.11
CA SER A 11 11.25 -14.45 4.50
C SER A 11 12.55 -13.75 4.89
N THR A 12 13.22 -14.28 5.92
CA THR A 12 14.65 -14.04 6.20
C THR A 12 15.58 -14.88 5.32
N VAL A 13 15.04 -15.60 4.33
CA VAL A 13 15.86 -16.44 3.45
C VAL A 13 16.38 -15.59 2.31
N VAL A 14 17.66 -15.24 2.40
CA VAL A 14 18.52 -14.78 1.30
C VAL A 14 18.64 -15.92 0.28
N ASN A 15 17.59 -16.15 -0.50
CA ASN A 15 17.67 -16.93 -1.73
C ASN A 15 17.40 -16.00 -2.90
N SER A 16 18.33 -16.05 -3.85
CA SER A 16 18.56 -15.16 -4.98
C SER A 16 17.43 -15.07 -6.02
N SER A 17 16.32 -15.78 -5.84
CA SER A 17 15.11 -15.65 -6.64
C SER A 17 14.20 -14.58 -6.04
N ARG A 18 14.54 -13.32 -6.32
CA ARG A 18 13.80 -12.09 -5.99
C ARG A 18 12.38 -12.07 -6.60
N GLN A 19 11.46 -12.89 -6.11
CA GLN A 19 10.04 -12.71 -6.42
C GLN A 19 9.45 -11.73 -5.41
N LEU A 20 9.45 -10.44 -5.78
CA LEU A 20 8.66 -9.38 -5.13
C LEU A 20 7.17 -9.78 -4.98
N LEU A 21 6.73 -10.75 -5.77
CA LEU A 21 5.37 -11.27 -5.82
C LEU A 21 5.42 -12.79 -5.53
N PRO A 22 5.25 -13.22 -4.26
CA PRO A 22 5.52 -14.60 -3.80
C PRO A 22 4.60 -15.68 -4.41
N CYS A 23 3.56 -15.29 -5.13
CA CYS A 23 2.60 -16.21 -5.77
C CYS A 23 2.53 -16.05 -7.31
N VAL A 24 3.36 -15.20 -7.92
CA VAL A 24 3.30 -14.94 -9.36
C VAL A 24 4.38 -15.76 -10.06
N LYS A 25 3.96 -16.83 -10.75
CA LYS A 25 4.85 -17.81 -11.38
C LYS A 25 5.73 -17.22 -12.49
N THR A 26 5.21 -16.21 -13.21
CA THR A 26 5.94 -15.59 -14.32
C THR A 26 5.56 -14.12 -14.38
N PHE A 27 6.47 -13.24 -13.96
CA PHE A 27 6.26 -11.80 -14.01
C PHE A 27 7.32 -11.13 -14.88
N LYS A 28 6.89 -10.32 -15.85
CA LYS A 28 7.74 -9.44 -16.65
C LYS A 28 7.19 -8.03 -16.54
N CYS A 29 8.04 -7.08 -16.16
CA CYS A 29 7.68 -5.66 -16.16
C CYS A 29 7.43 -5.18 -17.59
N PRO A 30 6.21 -4.73 -17.93
CA PRO A 30 5.97 -4.14 -19.24
C PRO A 30 6.54 -2.72 -19.32
N GLN A 31 6.58 -2.00 -18.20
CA GLN A 31 7.12 -0.66 -18.08
C GLN A 31 7.79 -0.47 -16.73
N TYR A 32 8.88 0.30 -16.71
CA TYR A 32 9.58 0.65 -15.48
C TYR A 32 9.31 2.09 -15.07
N SER A 33 8.97 2.30 -13.80
CA SER A 33 8.82 3.62 -13.18
C SER A 33 10.11 4.05 -12.46
N SER A 34 10.26 5.36 -12.24
CA SER A 34 11.30 5.96 -11.39
C SER A 34 10.74 6.64 -10.14
N CYS A 35 9.42 6.63 -9.95
CA CYS A 35 8.75 7.24 -8.82
C CYS A 35 7.47 6.48 -8.47
N LEU A 36 7.05 6.62 -7.22
CA LEU A 36 5.77 6.13 -6.71
C LEU A 36 5.21 7.23 -5.82
N HIS A 37 3.99 7.67 -6.11
CA HIS A 37 3.28 8.66 -5.31
C HIS A 37 2.01 8.01 -4.78
N VAL A 38 1.95 7.78 -3.47
CA VAL A 38 0.81 7.13 -2.82
C VAL A 38 0.07 8.14 -1.97
N ASN A 39 -1.25 8.19 -2.09
CA ASN A 39 -2.15 8.83 -1.14
C ASN A 39 -2.64 7.80 -0.12
N SER A 40 -1.92 7.68 1.00
CA SER A 40 -2.18 6.67 2.02
C SER A 40 -3.55 6.87 2.69
N GLY A 41 -4.42 5.86 2.66
CA GLY A 41 -5.78 5.92 3.20
C GLY A 41 -6.72 6.87 2.45
N GLY A 42 -6.25 7.50 1.39
CA GLY A 42 -6.97 8.50 0.61
C GLY A 42 -7.38 8.00 -0.76
N LYS A 43 -8.18 8.80 -1.47
CA LYS A 43 -8.55 8.55 -2.87
C LYS A 43 -7.48 9.11 -3.80
N ASP A 44 -7.47 8.66 -5.05
CA ASP A 44 -6.66 9.26 -6.10
C ASP A 44 -6.77 10.78 -6.08
N THR A 45 -5.63 11.46 -5.95
CA THR A 45 -5.57 12.91 -5.78
C THR A 45 -4.49 13.49 -6.65
N THR A 46 -4.87 14.45 -7.50
CA THR A 46 -3.92 15.17 -8.36
C THR A 46 -3.54 16.49 -7.71
N ILE A 47 -2.25 16.67 -7.41
CA ILE A 47 -1.71 17.92 -6.86
C ILE A 47 -0.85 18.61 -7.92
N LYS A 48 -0.97 19.94 -8.00
CA LYS A 48 -0.15 20.77 -8.87
C LYS A 48 1.10 21.23 -8.13
N GLU A 49 2.25 20.73 -8.54
CA GLU A 49 3.56 21.06 -7.98
C GLU A 49 4.46 21.64 -9.08
N ASN A 50 5.03 22.82 -8.87
CA ASN A 50 6.03 23.42 -9.77
C ASN A 50 5.67 23.40 -11.26
N LYS A 51 4.39 23.64 -11.59
CA LYS A 51 3.78 23.62 -12.95
C LYS A 51 3.49 22.23 -13.53
N THR A 52 3.77 21.16 -12.80
CA THR A 52 3.41 19.78 -13.17
C THR A 52 2.24 19.30 -12.30
N SER A 53 1.36 18.49 -12.87
CA SER A 53 0.32 17.79 -12.11
C SER A 53 0.80 16.39 -11.79
N ILE A 54 0.90 16.06 -10.50
CA ILE A 54 1.30 14.74 -10.01
C ILE A 54 0.06 14.03 -9.49
N LEU A 55 -0.18 12.83 -10.00
CA LEU A 55 -1.20 11.93 -9.46
C LEU A 55 -0.60 11.15 -8.29
N TYR A 56 -1.22 11.27 -7.13
CA TYR A 56 -1.00 10.42 -5.98
C TYR A 56 -2.09 9.34 -5.97
N GLU A 57 -1.70 8.10 -6.21
CA GLU A 57 -2.62 6.96 -6.27
C GLU A 57 -3.09 6.58 -4.87
N GLY A 58 -4.40 6.49 -4.69
CA GLY A 58 -5.04 6.27 -3.40
C GLY A 58 -5.36 4.80 -3.13
N ASP A 59 -5.34 4.43 -1.85
CA ASP A 59 -5.76 3.10 -1.41
C ASP A 59 -7.08 3.11 -0.61
N ALA A 60 -7.84 4.20 -0.58
CA ALA A 60 -9.08 4.30 0.23
C ALA A 60 -10.15 3.25 -0.11
N ALA A 61 -10.15 2.71 -1.33
CA ALA A 61 -11.08 1.65 -1.74
C ALA A 61 -10.65 0.26 -1.24
N VAL A 62 -9.41 0.13 -0.75
CA VAL A 62 -8.86 -1.14 -0.27
C VAL A 62 -9.26 -1.32 1.19
N GLU A 63 -10.16 -2.27 1.41
CA GLU A 63 -10.56 -2.72 2.74
C GLU A 63 -9.36 -3.18 3.57
N GLY A 64 -9.50 -3.07 4.89
CA GLY A 64 -8.54 -3.50 5.88
C GLY A 64 -8.51 -5.02 6.07
N GLY A 65 -8.15 -5.39 7.30
CA GLY A 65 -8.03 -6.76 7.78
C GLY A 65 -6.72 -6.94 8.54
N THR A 66 -6.71 -7.89 9.48
CA THR A 66 -5.53 -8.23 10.31
C THR A 66 -4.28 -8.51 9.49
N ALA A 67 -4.46 -9.01 8.25
CA ALA A 67 -3.42 -9.10 7.25
C ALA A 67 -4.02 -8.78 5.88
N LYS A 68 -3.38 -7.85 5.15
CA LYS A 68 -3.77 -7.51 3.78
C LYS A 68 -2.56 -7.53 2.86
N TYR A 69 -2.77 -8.06 1.67
CA TYR A 69 -1.85 -7.94 0.55
C TYR A 69 -2.64 -7.41 -0.64
N PHE A 70 -2.34 -6.18 -1.04
CA PHE A 70 -2.99 -5.48 -2.13
C PHE A 70 -2.02 -5.27 -3.29
N ILE A 71 -2.49 -5.47 -4.51
CA ILE A 71 -1.76 -5.21 -5.74
C ILE A 71 -2.67 -4.43 -6.68
N ASN A 72 -2.14 -3.36 -7.24
CA ASN A 72 -2.65 -2.70 -8.43
C ASN A 72 -1.88 -3.24 -9.65
N GLU A 73 -2.55 -3.97 -10.53
CA GLU A 73 -1.93 -4.57 -11.72
C GLU A 73 -1.74 -3.55 -12.85
N GLN A 74 -2.47 -2.44 -12.82
CA GLN A 74 -2.41 -1.41 -13.86
C GLN A 74 -1.18 -0.51 -13.68
N THR A 75 -0.84 -0.16 -12.43
CA THR A 75 0.26 0.76 -12.10
C THR A 75 1.40 0.12 -11.32
N TYR A 76 1.35 -1.20 -11.15
CA TYR A 76 2.46 -2.03 -10.65
C TYR A 76 2.98 -1.69 -9.25
N TRP A 77 2.10 -1.15 -8.41
CA TRP A 77 2.36 -0.94 -7.00
C TRP A 77 1.37 -1.71 -6.13
N GLY A 78 1.66 -1.76 -4.84
CA GLY A 78 0.80 -2.40 -3.86
C GLY A 78 1.27 -2.12 -2.45
N PHE A 79 0.61 -2.76 -1.49
CA PHE A 79 1.07 -2.75 -0.11
C PHE A 79 0.78 -4.05 0.60
N SER A 80 1.59 -4.34 1.61
CA SER A 80 1.30 -5.34 2.63
C SER A 80 1.05 -4.66 3.96
N SER A 81 0.00 -5.05 4.67
CA SER A 81 -0.26 -4.61 6.04
C SER A 81 -0.48 -5.78 6.99
N THR A 82 -0.04 -5.62 8.24
CA THR A 82 -0.31 -6.59 9.30
C THR A 82 -0.64 -5.92 10.62
N GLY A 83 -1.40 -6.64 11.45
CA GLY A 83 -1.77 -6.25 12.80
C GLY A 83 -3.25 -6.02 12.95
N ASP A 84 -3.70 -6.11 14.20
CA ASP A 84 -5.06 -5.77 14.63
C ASP A 84 -5.01 -4.81 15.83
N PHE A 85 -5.81 -3.74 15.81
CA PHE A 85 -5.89 -2.81 16.92
C PHE A 85 -6.81 -3.43 17.97
N MET A 86 -6.24 -3.82 19.11
CA MET A 86 -7.04 -4.36 20.21
C MET A 86 -7.91 -3.26 20.83
N ASP A 87 -9.11 -3.64 21.29
CA ASP A 87 -10.04 -2.79 22.05
C ASP A 87 -10.54 -1.52 21.32
N ASP A 88 -10.54 -1.52 19.97
CA ASP A 88 -11.00 -0.39 19.14
C ASP A 88 -12.47 -0.46 18.71
N ASN A 89 -13.18 -1.54 19.09
CA ASN A 89 -14.55 -1.88 18.67
C ASN A 89 -14.74 -2.08 17.14
N ASP A 90 -13.67 -2.19 16.34
CA ASP A 90 -13.73 -2.58 14.93
C ASP A 90 -13.46 -4.09 14.77
N TYR A 91 -14.37 -4.91 15.30
CA TYR A 91 -14.24 -6.38 15.25
C TYR A 91 -14.13 -6.98 13.84
N GLN A 92 -14.55 -6.24 12.81
CA GLN A 92 -14.52 -6.71 11.43
C GLN A 92 -13.26 -6.26 10.69
N ASN A 93 -12.46 -5.35 11.27
CA ASN A 93 -11.22 -4.83 10.70
C ASN A 93 -11.41 -4.30 9.27
N THR A 94 -12.59 -3.74 8.98
CA THR A 94 -13.00 -3.51 7.59
C THR A 94 -12.28 -2.33 6.96
N ARG A 95 -11.85 -1.33 7.75
CA ARG A 95 -11.18 -0.13 7.23
C ARG A 95 -10.16 0.46 8.19
N TYR A 96 -8.89 0.17 7.95
CA TYR A 96 -7.79 0.83 8.66
C TYR A 96 -7.34 2.14 7.99
N THR A 97 -8.23 3.13 7.97
CA THR A 97 -7.92 4.47 7.49
C THR A 97 -8.43 5.51 8.48
N VAL A 98 -7.59 6.46 8.83
CA VAL A 98 -7.98 7.62 9.63
C VAL A 98 -8.08 8.84 8.75
N SER A 99 -8.97 9.76 9.12
CA SER A 99 -9.10 11.05 8.47
C SER A 99 -9.04 12.17 9.49
N LEU A 100 -8.43 13.27 9.09
CA LEU A 100 -8.36 14.50 9.85
C LEU A 100 -9.14 15.57 9.09
N GLN A 101 -10.31 15.95 9.63
CA GLN A 101 -11.09 17.05 9.09
C GLN A 101 -10.52 18.38 9.58
N SER A 102 -9.71 19.01 8.75
CA SER A 102 -9.20 20.36 8.98
C SER A 102 -9.17 21.16 7.69
N SER A 103 -9.70 22.38 7.74
CA SER A 103 -9.75 23.31 6.61
C SER A 103 -8.36 23.80 6.17
N ASN A 104 -7.33 23.62 7.00
CA ASN A 104 -5.97 24.11 6.74
C ASN A 104 -5.02 23.02 6.21
N ILE A 105 -5.50 21.80 5.98
CA ILE A 105 -4.65 20.66 5.60
C ILE A 105 -4.92 20.30 4.13
N SER A 106 -3.85 20.12 3.36
CA SER A 106 -3.94 19.64 1.97
C SER A 106 -4.62 18.27 1.92
N GLY A 107 -5.32 17.99 0.82
CA GLY A 107 -5.99 16.69 0.63
C GLY A 107 -5.08 15.49 0.88
N LEU A 108 -3.79 15.57 0.53
CA LEU A 108 -2.81 14.49 0.76
C LEU A 108 -2.52 14.18 2.23
N TYR A 109 -2.70 15.16 3.12
CA TYR A 109 -2.42 15.00 4.55
C TYR A 109 -3.72 14.87 5.38
N SER A 110 -4.87 14.79 4.69
CA SER A 110 -6.18 14.65 5.33
C SER A 110 -6.51 13.21 5.70
N THR A 111 -5.78 12.23 5.18
CA THR A 111 -6.00 10.80 5.41
C THR A 111 -4.68 10.07 5.62
N ALA A 112 -4.75 8.93 6.32
CA ALA A 112 -3.64 7.99 6.44
C ALA A 112 -4.16 6.56 6.56
N ARG A 113 -3.45 5.59 5.97
CA ARG A 113 -3.64 4.17 6.29
C ARG A 113 -2.89 3.85 7.57
N ILE A 114 -3.59 3.24 8.51
CA ILE A 114 -3.01 2.84 9.80
C ILE A 114 -2.84 1.32 9.83
N THR A 115 -1.79 0.84 10.48
CA THR A 115 -1.55 -0.59 10.67
C THR A 115 -0.85 -0.79 12.01
N PRO A 116 -1.29 -1.73 12.87
CA PRO A 116 -0.70 -1.88 14.21
C PRO A 116 0.74 -2.39 14.20
N ILE A 117 1.10 -3.25 13.23
CA ILE A 117 2.40 -3.94 13.23
C ILE A 117 3.28 -3.47 12.07
N SER A 118 2.76 -3.54 10.83
CA SER A 118 3.56 -3.12 9.67
C SER A 118 2.68 -2.66 8.52
N LEU A 119 3.19 -1.65 7.81
CA LEU A 119 2.72 -1.20 6.51
C LEU A 119 3.93 -1.08 5.59
N THR A 120 3.88 -1.73 4.45
CA THR A 120 4.95 -1.66 3.45
C THR A 120 4.34 -1.42 2.09
N TYR A 121 4.56 -0.22 1.56
CA TYR A 121 4.28 0.09 0.17
C TYR A 121 5.43 -0.42 -0.71
N PHE A 122 5.09 -0.95 -1.87
CA PHE A 122 6.07 -1.45 -2.84
C PHE A 122 5.63 -1.13 -4.26
N HIS A 123 6.61 -0.99 -5.16
CA HIS A 123 6.40 -0.97 -6.60
C HIS A 123 7.35 -1.99 -7.23
N TYR A 124 6.80 -2.95 -7.96
CA TYR A 124 7.57 -4.12 -8.41
C TYR A 124 8.21 -3.94 -9.80
N CYS A 125 8.03 -2.78 -10.43
CA CYS A 125 8.69 -2.38 -11.68
C CYS A 125 9.48 -1.08 -11.57
N PHE A 126 10.33 -0.96 -10.55
CA PHE A 126 11.25 0.19 -10.45
C PHE A 126 12.50 0.03 -11.30
N LYS A 127 12.97 1.15 -11.88
CA LYS A 127 14.28 1.19 -12.56
C LYS A 127 15.41 0.94 -11.55
N ASN A 128 16.52 0.37 -11.98
CA ASN A 128 17.71 0.33 -11.13
C ASN A 128 18.24 1.77 -10.96
N GLY A 129 18.43 2.21 -9.74
CA GLY A 129 18.87 3.57 -9.46
C GLY A 129 18.94 3.88 -7.98
N LYS A 130 19.43 5.08 -7.68
CA LYS A 130 19.35 5.67 -6.34
C LYS A 130 18.02 6.42 -6.25
N TYR A 131 17.31 6.18 -5.16
CA TYR A 131 16.05 6.83 -4.83
C TYR A 131 16.27 7.79 -3.67
N MET A 132 15.45 8.83 -3.61
CA MET A 132 15.44 9.82 -2.52
C MET A 132 14.33 9.50 -1.54
#